data_AF-A0A7S0FPS7-F1
#
_entry.id   AF-A0A7S0FPS7-F1
#
_cell.length_a   1.000
_cell.length_b   1.000
_cell.length_c   1.000
_cell.angle_alpha   90.00
_cell.angle_beta   90.00
_cell.angle_gamma   90.00
#
_symmetry.space_group_name_H-M   'P 1'
#
loop_
_entity.id
_entity.type
_entity.pdbx_description
1 polymer ?
#
loop_
_entity_poly.entity_id
_entity_poly.type
_entity_poly.pdbx_seq_one_letter_code
_entity_poly.pdbx_strand_id
1 'polypeptide(L)'
;TRMDPQAATTVFREGEQGEIVKLLAESPVAVTEDVRHLPSRKAPFRIGWRAVLLLAASAAVLLLLYVGDREQNASTAPKTSDVSALQALDLVGCMPGRLPDFWEAQAPSKALEVRVLTYNLFWWNLFGIRHGNGGSASRLIAASGPFDMMGFQECEDVARVLNDAGLSGQYGFFAGDGSKTSAICMAYRRSSWLLLGQGLSYVAWDKLGNRAAQWMRLQHIPSGQKVFFANHHGPLPINSGGRCGGPTTAYNLLQLIAAHARFGDMLILVGDFNANGASATVQHVQWRLRKVYAGAMGGGIDNVFSNINTKTTTITRNLGNGGSDHDALSVVFKVSGPARPWWWPWPLPMF
;
A
#
# COMPACT_ATOMS: atom_id res chain seq x y z
N THR A 1 -35.39 5.03 28.77
CA THR A 1 -36.14 5.00 27.50
C THR A 1 -35.44 4.03 26.57
N ARG A 2 -36.03 2.84 26.38
CA ARG A 2 -35.56 1.80 25.45
C ARG A 2 -35.77 2.27 24.01
N MET A 3 -34.79 2.03 23.14
CA MET A 3 -35.02 1.97 21.69
C MET A 3 -34.70 0.56 21.19
N ASP A 4 -35.60 0.08 20.36
CA ASP A 4 -35.70 -1.24 19.73
C ASP A 4 -35.18 -1.16 18.29
N PRO A 5 -34.35 -2.09 17.79
CA PRO A 5 -33.91 -2.12 16.39
C PRO A 5 -34.53 -3.29 15.61
N GLN A 6 -35.54 -2.97 14.80
CA GLN A 6 -35.99 -3.73 13.61
C GLN A 6 -36.45 -2.66 12.60
N ALA A 7 -36.24 -2.68 11.29
CA ALA A 7 -35.76 -3.68 10.35
C ALA A 7 -35.30 -2.91 9.09
N ALA A 8 -34.30 -3.44 8.38
CA ALA A 8 -34.05 -3.06 6.99
C ALA A 8 -33.47 -4.26 6.23
N THR A 9 -34.32 -5.24 5.97
CA THR A 9 -34.13 -6.27 4.96
C THR A 9 -34.54 -5.68 3.62
N THR A 10 -33.60 -5.45 2.71
CA THR A 10 -33.91 -5.14 1.31
C THR A 10 -33.38 -6.26 0.43
N VAL A 11 -34.33 -6.86 -0.29
CA VAL A 11 -34.20 -7.94 -1.27
C VAL A 11 -33.50 -7.43 -2.52
N PHE A 12 -32.44 -8.11 -2.97
CA PHE A 12 -31.87 -7.90 -4.30
C PHE A 12 -32.69 -8.67 -5.35
N ARG A 13 -33.10 -7.97 -6.41
CA ARG A 13 -33.64 -8.54 -7.65
C ARG A 13 -32.63 -8.35 -8.79
N GLU A 14 -32.54 -9.37 -9.63
CA GLU A 14 -31.74 -9.49 -10.85
C GLU A 14 -32.29 -8.66 -12.02
N GLY A 15 -31.42 -8.36 -12.99
CA GLY A 15 -31.71 -7.68 -14.27
C GLY A 15 -31.29 -6.20 -14.24
N GLU A 16 -30.52 -5.62 -15.15
CA GLU A 16 -30.45 -5.84 -16.59
C GLU A 16 -29.03 -5.54 -17.12
N GLN A 17 -28.62 -6.33 -18.12
CA GLN A 17 -27.51 -6.04 -19.02
C GLN A 17 -28.07 -5.32 -20.26
N GLY A 18 -27.35 -4.31 -20.76
CA GLY A 18 -27.49 -3.83 -22.13
C GLY A 18 -27.60 -2.31 -22.27
N GLU A 19 -26.48 -1.64 -22.58
CA GLU A 19 -26.29 -0.91 -23.84
C GLU A 19 -24.98 -0.12 -23.81
N ILE A 20 -24.14 -0.40 -24.80
CA ILE A 20 -22.92 0.32 -25.16
C ILE A 20 -23.18 0.92 -26.55
N VAL A 21 -22.62 2.11 -26.79
CA VAL A 21 -22.30 2.77 -28.08
C VAL A 21 -23.34 3.74 -28.63
N LYS A 22 -23.12 5.03 -28.39
CA LYS A 22 -22.95 6.08 -29.43
C LYS A 22 -22.83 7.45 -28.76
N LEU A 23 -21.78 8.20 -29.10
CA LEU A 23 -21.80 9.63 -29.46
C LEU A 23 -20.36 10.19 -29.41
N LEU A 24 -19.66 10.00 -30.52
CA LEU A 24 -18.64 10.93 -31.01
C LEU A 24 -19.11 11.42 -32.38
N ALA A 25 -18.72 12.65 -32.69
CA ALA A 25 -18.95 13.43 -33.91
C ALA A 25 -20.30 14.17 -33.95
N GLU A 26 -20.24 15.49 -33.75
CA GLU A 26 -20.43 16.48 -34.83
C GLU A 26 -20.44 17.91 -34.23
N SER A 27 -19.45 18.72 -34.62
CA SER A 27 -19.59 20.18 -34.75
C SER A 27 -19.71 20.48 -36.24
N PRO A 28 -20.41 21.55 -36.67
CA PRO A 28 -19.62 22.74 -37.06
C PRO A 28 -20.36 24.12 -37.03
N VAL A 29 -19.55 25.18 -37.27
CA VAL A 29 -19.91 26.53 -37.82
C VAL A 29 -20.48 27.53 -36.79
N ALA A 30 -20.14 28.83 -36.72
CA ALA A 30 -19.11 29.74 -37.25
C ALA A 30 -19.19 31.02 -36.38
N VAL A 31 -18.11 31.80 -36.26
CA VAL A 31 -18.23 33.24 -35.97
C VAL A 31 -17.24 34.02 -36.83
N THR A 32 -17.78 35.07 -37.40
CA THR A 32 -17.33 35.96 -38.48
C THR A 32 -16.19 36.90 -38.11
N GLU A 33 -15.43 37.29 -39.14
CA GLU A 33 -14.49 38.41 -39.16
C GLU A 33 -15.21 39.77 -39.00
N ASP A 34 -14.62 40.70 -38.24
CA ASP A 34 -14.78 42.15 -38.48
C ASP A 34 -13.40 42.81 -38.31
N VAL A 35 -12.90 43.39 -39.40
CA VAL A 35 -11.62 44.09 -39.53
C VAL A 35 -11.91 45.57 -39.54
N ARG A 36 -11.50 46.32 -38.51
CA ARG A 36 -11.41 47.78 -38.58
C ARG A 36 -10.12 48.33 -37.96
N HIS A 37 -9.47 49.12 -38.83
CA HIS A 37 -8.33 50.04 -38.71
C HIS A 37 -7.96 50.62 -37.33
N LEU A 38 -6.65 50.81 -37.11
CA LEU A 38 -5.99 52.00 -36.50
C LEU A 38 -4.43 51.89 -36.69
N PRO A 39 -3.63 52.95 -36.48
CA PRO A 39 -2.62 53.38 -37.46
C PRO A 39 -1.16 53.09 -37.07
N SER A 40 -0.32 53.21 -38.09
CA SER A 40 1.13 53.10 -38.09
C SER A 40 1.85 54.07 -37.14
N ARG A 41 2.73 53.54 -36.28
CA ARG A 41 4.01 54.20 -35.93
C ARG A 41 5.13 53.17 -35.82
N LYS A 42 6.15 53.40 -36.64
CA LYS A 42 7.41 52.63 -36.71
C LYS A 42 8.30 52.97 -35.51
N ALA A 43 8.81 51.95 -34.83
CA ALA A 43 10.11 51.98 -34.17
C ALA A 43 10.70 50.55 -34.21
N PRO A 44 11.91 50.33 -34.76
CA PRO A 44 12.51 49.01 -34.77
C PRO A 44 13.08 48.69 -33.38
N PHE A 45 12.39 47.85 -32.62
CA PHE A 45 12.95 47.24 -31.42
C PHE A 45 13.99 46.21 -31.87
N ARG A 46 15.27 46.60 -31.91
CA ARG A 46 16.38 45.65 -32.09
C ARG A 46 16.57 44.87 -30.80
N ILE A 47 15.88 43.75 -30.67
CA ILE A 47 16.25 42.72 -29.70
C ILE A 47 17.59 42.17 -30.18
N GLY A 48 18.66 42.52 -29.48
CA GLY A 48 20.00 42.01 -29.81
C GLY A 48 19.99 40.49 -29.77
N TRP A 49 20.65 39.84 -30.74
CA TRP A 49 20.75 38.38 -30.87
C TRP A 49 21.17 37.68 -29.56
N ARG A 50 21.87 38.39 -28.66
CA ARG A 50 22.20 37.90 -27.32
C ARG A 50 20.98 37.66 -26.41
N ALA A 51 19.96 38.50 -26.48
CA ALA A 51 18.72 38.32 -25.70
C ALA A 51 17.85 37.17 -26.24
N VAL A 52 17.85 36.96 -27.55
CA VAL A 52 17.21 35.79 -28.19
C VAL A 52 17.94 34.50 -27.81
N LEU A 53 19.27 34.50 -27.79
CA LEU A 53 20.08 33.36 -27.35
C LEU A 53 19.91 33.05 -25.86
N LEU A 54 19.80 34.07 -24.99
CA LEU A 54 19.55 33.89 -23.56
C LEU A 54 18.14 33.35 -23.27
N LEU A 55 17.12 33.81 -24.00
CA LEU A 55 15.76 33.26 -23.89
C LEU A 55 15.67 31.84 -24.45
N ALA A 56 16.37 31.53 -25.54
CA ALA A 56 16.44 30.18 -26.10
C ALA A 56 17.21 29.21 -25.18
N ALA A 57 18.31 29.66 -24.57
CA ALA A 57 19.06 28.87 -23.59
C ALA A 57 18.24 28.63 -22.31
N SER A 58 17.47 29.63 -21.85
CA SER A 58 16.61 29.49 -20.68
C SER A 58 15.42 28.56 -20.95
N ALA A 59 14.83 28.63 -22.15
CA ALA A 59 13.80 27.70 -22.59
C ALA A 59 14.35 26.27 -22.79
N ALA A 60 15.58 26.12 -23.30
CA ALA A 60 16.23 24.81 -23.44
C ALA A 60 16.59 24.20 -22.08
N VAL A 61 17.02 24.99 -21.10
CA VAL A 61 17.25 24.53 -19.72
C VAL A 61 15.93 24.18 -19.03
N LEU A 62 14.87 24.97 -19.20
CA LEU A 62 13.54 24.60 -18.70
C LEU A 62 13.00 23.34 -19.39
N LEU A 63 13.22 23.17 -20.70
CA LEU A 63 12.80 21.98 -21.44
C LEU A 63 13.64 20.76 -21.03
N LEU A 64 14.93 20.91 -20.74
CA LEU A 64 15.78 19.82 -20.22
C LEU A 64 15.41 19.45 -18.78
N LEU A 65 15.04 20.41 -17.93
CA LEU A 65 14.51 20.14 -16.59
C LEU A 65 13.10 19.50 -16.66
N TYR A 66 12.25 19.92 -17.59
CA TYR A 66 10.91 19.38 -17.79
C TYR A 66 10.91 17.99 -18.46
N VAL A 67 11.84 17.74 -19.37
CA VAL A 67 12.05 16.42 -20.01
C VAL A 67 12.76 15.46 -19.06
N GLY A 68 13.71 15.94 -18.25
CA GLY A 68 14.36 15.14 -17.19
C GLY A 68 13.38 14.65 -16.11
N ASP A 69 12.37 15.46 -15.78
CA ASP A 69 11.33 15.09 -14.81
C ASP A 69 10.26 14.14 -15.40
N ARG A 70 10.10 14.12 -16.73
CA ARG A 70 9.25 13.14 -17.43
C ARG A 70 9.92 11.79 -17.62
N GLU A 71 11.23 11.74 -17.83
CA GLU A 71 11.98 10.48 -17.95
C GLU A 71 12.20 9.77 -16.61
N GLN A 72 12.18 10.48 -15.47
CA GLN A 72 12.25 9.83 -14.14
C GLN A 72 10.87 9.42 -13.57
N ASN A 73 9.77 9.96 -14.09
CA ASN A 73 8.41 9.55 -13.72
C ASN A 73 7.79 8.50 -14.64
N ALA A 74 8.46 8.16 -15.74
CA ALA A 74 8.28 6.86 -16.37
C ALA A 74 9.00 5.82 -15.51
N SER A 75 8.35 5.46 -14.39
CA SER A 75 8.57 4.17 -13.75
C SER A 75 8.52 3.13 -14.86
N THR A 76 9.69 2.70 -15.30
CA THR A 76 9.89 1.37 -15.86
C THR A 76 9.67 0.41 -14.70
N ALA A 77 8.41 0.38 -14.22
CA ALA A 77 7.90 -0.70 -13.44
C ALA A 77 8.31 -1.96 -14.19
N PRO A 78 8.95 -2.93 -13.51
CA PRO A 78 9.25 -4.19 -14.13
C PRO A 78 7.97 -4.67 -14.80
N LYS A 79 8.00 -4.78 -16.12
CA LYS A 79 6.92 -5.38 -16.89
C LYS A 79 6.70 -6.76 -16.27
N THR A 80 5.42 -7.03 -15.98
CA THR A 80 4.89 -8.34 -15.56
C THR A 80 5.54 -8.93 -14.32
N SER A 81 4.89 -8.70 -13.18
CA SER A 81 4.42 -9.78 -12.32
C SER A 81 5.24 -11.08 -12.43
N ASP A 82 6.28 -11.22 -11.61
CA ASP A 82 6.76 -12.53 -11.20
C ASP A 82 5.69 -13.18 -10.31
N VAL A 83 4.58 -13.57 -10.95
CA VAL A 83 3.64 -14.55 -10.41
C VAL A 83 4.29 -15.95 -10.43
N SER A 84 5.47 -16.09 -11.06
CA SER A 84 6.12 -17.35 -11.42
C SER A 84 6.54 -18.21 -10.23
N ALA A 85 7.06 -17.62 -9.15
CA ALA A 85 7.57 -18.41 -8.01
C ALA A 85 6.46 -19.06 -7.16
N LEU A 86 5.24 -18.49 -7.16
CA LEU A 86 4.11 -18.97 -6.37
C LEU A 86 2.94 -19.50 -7.22
N GLN A 87 2.88 -19.25 -8.53
CA GLN A 87 2.06 -20.09 -9.43
C GLN A 87 2.66 -21.50 -9.58
N ALA A 88 3.97 -21.67 -9.37
CA ALA A 88 4.61 -22.99 -9.29
C ALA A 88 4.36 -23.70 -7.95
N LEU A 89 4.07 -22.95 -6.88
CA LEU A 89 3.44 -23.49 -5.67
C LEU A 89 1.96 -23.58 -5.95
N ASP A 90 1.56 -24.67 -6.60
CA ASP A 90 0.18 -25.09 -6.67
C ASP A 90 -0.36 -25.19 -5.23
N LEU A 91 -0.88 -24.08 -4.69
CA LEU A 91 -1.59 -23.94 -3.41
C LEU A 91 -2.95 -24.64 -3.48
N VAL A 92 -3.00 -25.76 -4.21
CA VAL A 92 -4.18 -26.50 -4.64
C VAL A 92 -4.68 -27.44 -3.54
N GLY A 93 -3.96 -27.55 -2.42
CA GLY A 93 -4.39 -28.29 -1.25
C GLY A 93 -4.85 -27.40 -0.10
N CYS A 94 -6.02 -27.70 0.48
CA CYS A 94 -6.41 -27.21 1.80
C CYS A 94 -5.63 -27.91 2.95
N MET A 95 -4.38 -28.28 2.71
CA MET A 95 -3.52 -28.99 3.64
C MET A 95 -2.31 -28.10 3.95
N PRO A 96 -2.29 -27.40 5.10
CA PRO A 96 -1.14 -26.60 5.46
C PRO A 96 0.08 -27.50 5.66
N GLY A 97 1.23 -27.09 5.13
CA GLY A 97 2.51 -27.73 5.40
C GLY A 97 3.10 -27.31 6.75
N ARG A 98 4.36 -27.68 7.00
CA ARG A 98 5.12 -27.17 8.15
C ARG A 98 5.27 -25.64 8.01
N LEU A 99 4.90 -24.90 9.05
CA LEU A 99 5.09 -23.45 9.07
C LEU A 99 6.59 -23.11 9.00
N PRO A 100 7.03 -22.14 8.19
CA PRO A 100 8.42 -21.73 8.14
C PRO A 100 8.87 -21.12 9.47
N ASP A 101 10.14 -21.30 9.82
CA ASP A 101 10.80 -20.66 10.95
C ASP A 101 11.33 -19.28 10.51
N PHE A 102 11.28 -18.28 11.39
CA PHE A 102 11.87 -16.95 11.14
C PHE A 102 12.91 -16.59 12.19
N TRP A 103 13.87 -15.77 11.77
CA TRP A 103 14.88 -15.19 12.64
C TRP A 103 14.30 -14.01 13.44
N GLU A 104 14.94 -13.67 14.55
CA GLU A 104 14.74 -12.37 15.19
C GLU A 104 15.39 -11.26 14.34
N ALA A 105 14.69 -10.15 14.15
CA ALA A 105 15.19 -9.04 13.33
C ALA A 105 16.58 -8.56 13.79
N GLN A 106 17.49 -8.35 12.84
CA GLN A 106 18.80 -7.78 13.16
C GLN A 106 18.65 -6.29 13.42
N ALA A 107 19.09 -5.85 14.59
CA ALA A 107 19.06 -4.45 14.93
C ALA A 107 20.19 -3.68 14.21
N PRO A 108 19.91 -2.49 13.65
CA PRO A 108 20.94 -1.66 13.03
C PRO A 108 21.90 -1.11 14.09
N SER A 109 23.12 -0.78 13.66
CA SER A 109 24.17 -0.19 14.51
C SER A 109 23.85 1.22 14.99
N LYS A 110 22.99 1.94 14.25
CA LYS A 110 22.40 3.22 14.64
C LYS A 110 20.91 3.01 14.92
N ALA A 111 20.38 3.72 15.91
CA ALA A 111 18.96 3.70 16.20
C ALA A 111 18.13 4.06 14.95
N LEU A 112 17.09 3.27 14.69
CA LEU A 112 16.16 3.43 13.59
C LEU A 112 14.74 3.42 14.14
N GLU A 113 13.96 4.42 13.76
CA GLU A 113 12.50 4.38 13.92
C GLU A 113 11.86 3.99 12.60
N VAL A 114 10.97 3.00 12.63
CA VAL A 114 10.13 2.61 11.48
C VAL A 114 8.68 2.79 11.88
N ARG A 115 8.00 3.76 11.25
CA ARG A 115 6.59 4.06 11.49
C ARG A 115 5.72 3.47 10.40
N VAL A 116 4.79 2.59 10.75
CA VAL A 116 3.91 1.92 9.79
C VAL A 116 2.45 2.23 10.04
N LEU A 117 1.67 2.25 8.98
CA LEU A 117 0.21 2.39 8.98
C LEU A 117 -0.44 1.11 8.44
N THR A 118 -1.54 0.67 9.04
CA THR A 118 -2.51 -0.24 8.42
C THR A 118 -3.90 0.34 8.50
N TYR A 119 -4.66 0.26 7.40
CA TYR A 119 -5.96 0.91 7.33
C TYR A 119 -6.85 0.33 6.21
N ASN A 120 -7.96 -0.31 6.58
CA ASN A 120 -9.02 -0.63 5.63
C ASN A 120 -9.77 0.66 5.30
N LEU A 121 -9.84 1.00 4.01
CA LEU A 121 -10.38 2.26 3.51
C LEU A 121 -11.90 2.23 3.30
N PHE A 122 -12.55 1.08 3.49
CA PHE A 122 -13.96 0.84 3.22
C PHE A 122 -14.38 1.38 1.85
N TRP A 123 -13.63 0.98 0.83
CA TRP A 123 -13.53 1.76 -0.40
C TRP A 123 -14.85 1.94 -1.12
N TRP A 124 -15.64 0.87 -1.19
CA TRP A 124 -16.92 0.90 -1.87
C TRP A 124 -17.83 2.01 -1.32
N ASN A 125 -17.84 2.19 0.00
CA ASN A 125 -18.70 3.16 0.66
C ASN A 125 -18.02 4.53 0.79
N LEU A 126 -16.80 4.58 1.32
CA LEU A 126 -16.11 5.84 1.56
C LEU A 126 -15.76 6.56 0.25
N PHE A 127 -15.22 5.84 -0.74
CA PHE A 127 -14.77 6.41 -2.00
C PHE A 127 -15.81 6.28 -3.12
N GLY A 128 -16.56 5.16 -3.17
CA GLY A 128 -17.59 4.91 -4.17
C GLY A 128 -18.87 5.70 -3.93
N ILE A 129 -19.53 5.52 -2.77
CA ILE A 129 -20.79 6.22 -2.44
C ILE A 129 -20.54 7.64 -1.95
N ARG A 130 -19.64 7.81 -0.97
CA ARG A 130 -19.45 9.09 -0.28
C ARG A 130 -18.41 9.98 -0.96
N HIS A 131 -17.92 9.56 -2.13
CA HIS A 131 -16.97 10.29 -2.97
C HIS A 131 -15.73 10.80 -2.21
N GLY A 132 -15.21 9.99 -1.28
CA GLY A 132 -14.04 10.28 -0.44
C GLY A 132 -14.38 11.08 0.83
N ASN A 133 -15.64 11.47 1.03
CA ASN A 133 -16.10 12.27 2.16
C ASN A 133 -15.20 13.50 2.38
N GLY A 134 -14.97 14.22 1.27
CA GLY A 134 -14.05 15.34 1.20
C GLY A 134 -12.59 15.00 1.50
N GLY A 135 -12.11 13.77 1.32
CA GLY A 135 -10.73 13.36 1.62
C GLY A 135 -10.48 13.06 3.10
N SER A 136 -11.51 12.69 3.86
CA SER A 136 -11.41 12.49 5.32
C SER A 136 -10.35 11.47 5.76
N ALA A 137 -10.27 10.32 5.10
CA ALA A 137 -9.22 9.33 5.37
C ALA A 137 -7.82 9.88 5.06
N SER A 138 -7.65 10.55 3.91
CA SER A 138 -6.37 11.12 3.48
C SER A 138 -5.89 12.25 4.39
N ARG A 139 -6.80 13.09 4.90
CA ARG A 139 -6.48 14.09 5.93
C ARG A 139 -6.03 13.46 7.24
N LEU A 140 -6.67 12.38 7.67
CA LEU A 140 -6.25 11.66 8.88
C LEU A 140 -4.82 11.12 8.71
N ILE A 141 -4.51 10.53 7.55
CA ILE A 141 -3.17 10.04 7.22
C ILE A 141 -2.15 11.20 7.26
N ALA A 142 -2.46 12.32 6.59
CA ALA A 142 -1.59 13.49 6.55
C ALA A 142 -1.31 14.08 7.95
N ALA A 143 -2.33 14.15 8.81
CA ALA A 143 -2.23 14.69 10.17
C ALA A 143 -1.45 13.77 11.13
N SER A 144 -1.38 12.47 10.85
CA SER A 144 -0.79 11.46 11.73
C SER A 144 0.64 11.05 11.33
N GLY A 145 1.08 11.45 10.14
CA GLY A 145 2.36 11.08 9.53
C GLY A 145 3.56 11.94 9.98
N PRO A 146 4.70 11.84 9.26
CA PRO A 146 4.93 10.95 8.11
C PRO A 146 5.05 9.48 8.53
N PHE A 147 4.63 8.57 7.66
CA PHE A 147 4.82 7.12 7.79
C PHE A 147 5.96 6.66 6.88
N ASP A 148 6.63 5.58 7.23
CA ASP A 148 7.65 4.95 6.40
C ASP A 148 7.03 3.99 5.39
N MET A 149 6.09 3.16 5.86
CA MET A 149 5.28 2.27 5.03
C MET A 149 3.82 2.34 5.42
N MET A 150 2.92 2.17 4.44
CA MET A 150 1.48 2.16 4.64
C MET A 150 0.88 0.98 3.90
N GLY A 151 0.05 0.19 4.58
CA GLY A 151 -0.75 -0.89 4.00
C GLY A 151 -2.24 -0.53 4.04
N PHE A 152 -2.89 -0.65 2.89
CA PHE A 152 -4.31 -0.31 2.73
C PHE A 152 -5.11 -1.53 2.28
N GLN A 153 -6.29 -1.70 2.85
CA GLN A 153 -7.25 -2.74 2.45
C GLN A 153 -8.50 -2.10 1.85
N GLU A 154 -9.19 -2.87 1.02
CA GLU A 154 -10.20 -2.41 0.06
C GLU A 154 -9.70 -1.35 -0.92
N CYS A 155 -8.40 -1.07 -0.95
CA CYS A 155 -7.86 0.00 -1.77
C CYS A 155 -7.85 -0.35 -3.26
N GLU A 156 -8.59 0.41 -4.07
CA GLU A 156 -8.57 0.30 -5.53
C GLU A 156 -7.67 1.35 -6.20
N ASP A 157 -7.50 2.54 -5.60
CA ASP A 157 -6.65 3.62 -6.13
C ASP A 157 -5.87 4.34 -5.02
N VAL A 158 -4.65 3.86 -4.77
CA VAL A 158 -3.72 4.48 -3.81
C VAL A 158 -3.25 5.86 -4.26
N ALA A 159 -3.22 6.15 -5.56
CA ALA A 159 -2.80 7.46 -6.04
C ALA A 159 -3.80 8.53 -5.59
N ARG A 160 -5.11 8.25 -5.62
CA ARG A 160 -6.14 9.12 -5.05
C ARG A 160 -5.92 9.37 -3.56
N VAL A 161 -5.68 8.32 -2.78
CA VAL A 161 -5.44 8.44 -1.32
C VAL A 161 -4.24 9.36 -1.05
N LEU A 162 -3.13 9.16 -1.76
CA LEU A 162 -1.91 9.95 -1.61
C LEU A 162 -2.06 11.39 -2.13
N ASN A 163 -2.77 11.60 -3.24
CA ASN A 163 -3.04 12.93 -3.79
C ASN A 163 -3.88 13.76 -2.82
N ASP A 164 -4.98 13.20 -2.31
CA ASP A 164 -5.85 13.87 -1.34
C ASP A 164 -5.12 14.17 -0.01
N ALA A 165 -4.05 13.43 0.30
CA ALA A 165 -3.20 13.66 1.46
C ALA A 165 -2.05 14.66 1.20
N GLY A 166 -1.83 15.10 -0.05
CA GLY A 166 -0.68 15.92 -0.43
C GLY A 166 0.66 15.17 -0.39
N LEU A 167 0.64 13.85 -0.56
CA LEU A 167 1.79 12.96 -0.36
C LEU A 167 2.32 12.31 -1.66
N SER A 168 1.68 12.51 -2.81
CA SER A 168 2.02 11.82 -4.07
C SER A 168 3.47 12.06 -4.54
N GLY A 169 4.02 13.25 -4.31
CA GLY A 169 5.44 13.55 -4.61
C GLY A 169 6.44 12.89 -3.65
N GLN A 170 5.99 12.34 -2.52
CA GLN A 170 6.87 11.86 -1.45
C GLN A 170 6.91 10.33 -1.34
N TYR A 171 5.89 9.64 -1.83
CA TYR A 171 5.73 8.20 -1.68
C TYR A 171 5.77 7.47 -3.02
N GLY A 172 6.46 6.33 -3.06
CA GLY A 172 6.24 5.31 -4.07
C GLY A 172 5.09 4.44 -3.62
N PHE A 173 4.39 3.82 -4.56
CA PHE A 173 3.26 2.95 -4.24
C PHE A 173 3.22 1.71 -5.13
N PHE A 174 2.52 0.70 -4.62
CA PHE A 174 2.24 -0.55 -5.30
C PHE A 174 0.75 -0.84 -5.15
N ALA A 175 0.05 -0.90 -6.29
CA ALA A 175 -1.36 -1.26 -6.35
C ALA A 175 -1.51 -2.79 -6.54
N GLY A 176 -2.68 -3.31 -6.19
CA GLY A 176 -3.05 -4.71 -6.41
C GLY A 176 -3.17 -5.06 -7.89
N ASP A 177 -3.68 -6.26 -8.13
CA ASP A 177 -4.00 -6.77 -9.47
C ASP A 177 -5.23 -6.11 -10.12
N GLY A 178 -5.80 -5.08 -9.48
CA GLY A 178 -7.00 -4.38 -9.93
C GLY A 178 -8.31 -5.14 -9.65
N SER A 179 -8.26 -6.33 -9.05
CA SER A 179 -9.47 -7.04 -8.65
C SER A 179 -10.04 -6.45 -7.37
N LYS A 180 -11.36 -6.24 -7.34
CA LYS A 180 -12.07 -5.73 -6.15
C LYS A 180 -11.96 -6.66 -4.94
N THR A 181 -11.79 -7.96 -5.18
CA THR A 181 -11.77 -8.99 -4.13
C THR A 181 -10.40 -9.10 -3.45
N SER A 182 -9.37 -8.62 -4.16
CA SER A 182 -7.96 -8.52 -3.78
C SER A 182 -7.49 -7.06 -3.78
N ALA A 183 -8.41 -6.11 -3.58
CA ALA A 183 -8.13 -4.68 -3.52
C ALA A 183 -7.30 -4.35 -2.27
N ILE A 184 -5.99 -4.41 -2.44
CA ILE A 184 -4.99 -3.99 -1.46
C ILE A 184 -3.95 -3.12 -2.14
N CYS A 185 -3.45 -2.13 -1.41
CA CYS A 185 -2.39 -1.25 -1.88
C CYS A 185 -1.33 -1.06 -0.79
N MET A 186 -0.14 -0.64 -1.19
CA MET A 186 0.86 -0.16 -0.26
C MET A 186 1.56 1.09 -0.77
N ALA A 187 2.14 1.84 0.16
CA ALA A 187 2.98 2.99 -0.14
C ALA A 187 4.22 3.02 0.77
N TYR A 188 5.32 3.59 0.29
CA TYR A 188 6.56 3.75 1.05
C TYR A 188 7.21 5.12 0.78
N ARG A 189 7.88 5.67 1.80
CA ARG A 189 8.48 6.99 1.74
C ARG A 189 9.82 6.99 0.99
N ARG A 190 9.86 7.57 -0.21
CA ARG A 190 11.02 7.50 -1.13
C ARG A 190 12.28 8.19 -0.60
N SER A 191 12.10 9.21 0.24
CA SER A 191 13.23 9.95 0.82
C SER A 191 14.08 9.12 1.79
N SER A 192 13.50 8.06 2.37
CA SER A 192 14.14 7.27 3.42
C SER A 192 14.34 5.81 3.01
N TRP A 193 13.62 5.33 2.00
CA TRP A 193 13.58 3.92 1.64
C TRP A 193 13.75 3.70 0.13
N LEU A 194 14.66 2.77 -0.20
CA LEU A 194 14.86 2.24 -1.53
C LEU A 194 14.06 0.93 -1.69
N LEU A 195 13.26 0.83 -2.75
CA LEU A 195 12.57 -0.41 -3.11
C LEU A 195 13.55 -1.41 -3.73
N LEU A 196 13.69 -2.58 -3.09
CA LEU A 196 14.52 -3.68 -3.57
C LEU A 196 13.73 -4.74 -4.35
N GLY A 197 12.42 -4.84 -4.10
CA GLY A 197 11.54 -5.80 -4.75
C GLY A 197 10.12 -5.69 -4.20
N GLN A 198 9.15 -6.18 -4.94
CA GLN A 198 7.74 -6.22 -4.54
C GLN A 198 7.01 -7.34 -5.26
N GLY A 199 5.86 -7.73 -4.74
CA GLY A 199 5.02 -8.74 -5.37
C GLY A 199 3.69 -8.94 -4.66
N LEU A 200 2.86 -9.80 -5.26
CA LEU A 200 1.54 -10.18 -4.77
C LEU A 200 1.37 -11.69 -4.91
N SER A 201 0.64 -12.30 -3.98
CA SER A 201 0.16 -13.67 -4.15
C SER A 201 -1.21 -13.86 -3.53
N TYR A 202 -2.01 -14.76 -4.11
CA TYR A 202 -3.24 -15.21 -3.49
C TYR A 202 -2.91 -16.20 -2.37
N VAL A 203 -3.46 -15.94 -1.19
CA VAL A 203 -3.19 -16.69 0.04
C VAL A 203 -4.43 -17.39 0.57
N ALA A 204 -5.61 -17.01 0.09
CA ALA A 204 -6.88 -17.67 0.40
C ALA A 204 -7.90 -17.43 -0.72
N TRP A 205 -9.02 -18.15 -0.63
CA TRP A 205 -10.19 -17.98 -1.49
C TRP A 205 -11.46 -18.10 -0.66
N ASP A 206 -12.45 -17.27 -0.95
CA ASP A 206 -13.78 -17.33 -0.37
C ASP A 206 -14.88 -17.13 -1.43
N LYS A 207 -16.13 -16.97 -1.01
CA LYS A 207 -17.27 -16.79 -1.92
C LYS A 207 -17.21 -15.50 -2.74
N LEU A 208 -16.46 -14.50 -2.30
CA LEU A 208 -16.30 -13.23 -3.01
C LEU A 208 -15.16 -13.33 -4.02
N GLY A 209 -14.12 -14.11 -3.74
CA GLY A 209 -13.06 -14.39 -4.71
C GLY A 209 -11.72 -14.71 -4.07
N ASN A 210 -10.65 -14.45 -4.82
CA ASN A 210 -9.29 -14.62 -4.33
C ASN A 210 -8.94 -13.54 -3.31
N ARG A 211 -8.21 -13.93 -2.26
CA ARG A 211 -7.69 -13.03 -1.24
C ARG A 211 -6.18 -12.98 -1.34
N ALA A 212 -5.66 -11.77 -1.42
CA ALA A 212 -4.26 -11.54 -1.67
C ALA A 212 -3.51 -11.09 -0.42
N ALA A 213 -2.20 -11.30 -0.46
CA ALA A 213 -1.24 -10.51 0.29
C ALA A 213 -0.23 -9.90 -0.69
N GLN A 214 0.17 -8.67 -0.42
CA GLN A 214 1.25 -7.99 -1.12
C GLN A 214 2.47 -7.89 -0.21
N TRP A 215 3.62 -7.74 -0.82
CA TRP A 215 4.86 -7.46 -0.11
C TRP A 215 5.74 -6.44 -0.85
N MET A 216 6.53 -5.71 -0.08
CA MET A 216 7.66 -4.91 -0.53
C MET A 216 8.87 -5.26 0.33
N ARG A 217 10.03 -5.38 -0.32
CA ARG A 217 11.32 -5.41 0.36
C ARG A 217 12.00 -4.06 0.18
N LEU A 218 12.26 -3.39 1.28
CA LEU A 218 12.73 -2.00 1.32
C LEU A 218 14.05 -1.93 2.08
N GLN A 219 14.95 -1.05 1.64
CA GLN A 219 16.20 -0.74 2.34
C GLN A 219 16.18 0.71 2.82
N HIS A 220 16.37 0.91 4.12
CA HIS A 220 16.55 2.23 4.70
C HIS A 220 17.86 2.82 4.18
N ILE A 221 17.80 3.96 3.51
CA ILE A 221 18.93 4.56 2.80
C ILE A 221 20.09 4.88 3.76
N PRO A 222 19.88 5.57 4.91
CA PRO A 222 20.98 5.91 5.83
C PRO A 222 21.65 4.73 6.55
N SER A 223 20.91 3.68 6.90
CA SER A 223 21.44 2.60 7.75
C SER A 223 21.71 1.30 7.00
N GLY A 224 21.19 1.14 5.77
CA GLY A 224 21.24 -0.12 5.03
C GLY A 224 20.35 -1.23 5.61
N GLN A 225 19.63 -0.95 6.70
CA GLN A 225 18.68 -1.88 7.31
C GLN A 225 17.56 -2.21 6.33
N LYS A 226 17.15 -3.48 6.30
CA LYS A 226 16.12 -3.96 5.39
C LYS A 226 14.85 -4.31 6.14
N VAL A 227 13.72 -3.99 5.51
CA VAL A 227 12.37 -4.32 5.97
C VAL A 227 11.68 -5.10 4.88
N PHE A 228 11.08 -6.21 5.26
CA PHE A 228 10.06 -6.90 4.48
C PHE A 228 8.69 -6.49 5.04
N PHE A 229 7.96 -5.67 4.28
CA PHE A 229 6.66 -5.15 4.64
C PHE A 229 5.59 -5.89 3.83
N ALA A 230 4.65 -6.55 4.50
CA ALA A 230 3.55 -7.27 3.89
C ALA A 230 2.20 -6.72 4.33
N ASN A 231 1.24 -6.71 3.40
CA ASN A 231 -0.12 -6.23 3.60
C ASN A 231 -1.12 -7.30 3.15
N HIS A 232 -2.16 -7.55 3.94
CA HIS A 232 -3.15 -8.59 3.68
C HIS A 232 -4.59 -8.08 3.87
N HIS A 233 -5.51 -8.57 3.04
CA HIS A 233 -6.94 -8.48 3.28
C HIS A 233 -7.54 -9.88 3.31
N GLY A 234 -8.00 -10.31 4.48
CA GLY A 234 -8.38 -11.68 4.76
C GLY A 234 -9.76 -12.08 4.26
N PRO A 235 -10.01 -13.41 4.20
CA PRO A 235 -11.25 -13.95 3.70
C PRO A 235 -12.44 -13.73 4.63
N LEU A 236 -13.61 -13.65 4.03
CA LEU A 236 -14.91 -13.61 4.69
C LEU A 236 -15.61 -14.98 4.61
N PRO A 237 -16.50 -15.31 5.57
CA PRO A 237 -16.85 -14.52 6.76
C PRO A 237 -15.71 -14.37 7.77
N ILE A 238 -15.84 -13.43 8.70
CA ILE A 238 -14.85 -13.19 9.76
C ILE A 238 -14.53 -14.52 10.49
N ASN A 239 -13.25 -14.75 10.76
CA ASN A 239 -12.63 -15.93 11.37
C ASN A 239 -12.67 -17.22 10.53
N SER A 240 -13.17 -17.19 9.30
CA SER A 240 -13.25 -18.40 8.46
C SER A 240 -11.88 -18.90 7.99
N GLY A 241 -10.98 -17.99 7.63
CA GLY A 241 -9.79 -18.35 6.86
C GLY A 241 -10.12 -18.88 5.45
N GLY A 242 -11.30 -18.54 4.93
CA GLY A 242 -11.74 -18.93 3.59
C GLY A 242 -12.04 -20.42 3.47
N ARG A 243 -12.10 -20.91 2.23
CA ARG A 243 -12.48 -22.31 1.93
C ARG A 243 -11.56 -23.35 2.57
N CYS A 244 -10.27 -23.05 2.68
CA CYS A 244 -9.29 -23.98 3.23
C CYS A 244 -9.00 -23.77 4.73
N GLY A 245 -9.74 -22.85 5.38
CA GLY A 245 -9.61 -22.59 6.81
C GLY A 245 -8.40 -21.74 7.20
N GLY A 246 -8.43 -21.28 8.45
CA GLY A 246 -7.42 -20.39 9.01
C GLY A 246 -5.98 -20.92 8.99
N PRO A 247 -5.72 -22.20 9.32
CA PRO A 247 -4.37 -22.77 9.26
C PRO A 247 -3.74 -22.67 7.87
N THR A 248 -4.52 -22.92 6.80
CA THR A 248 -4.04 -22.83 5.42
C THR A 248 -3.74 -21.39 5.02
N THR A 249 -4.64 -20.45 5.36
CA THR A 249 -4.41 -19.01 5.10
C THR A 249 -3.14 -18.53 5.80
N ALA A 250 -2.95 -18.89 7.07
CA ALA A 250 -1.75 -18.54 7.83
C ALA A 250 -0.49 -19.17 7.22
N TYR A 251 -0.53 -20.45 6.84
CA TYR A 251 0.58 -21.12 6.15
C TYR A 251 0.97 -20.38 4.86
N ASN A 252 0.00 -20.03 4.02
CA ASN A 252 0.25 -19.34 2.76
C ASN A 252 0.85 -17.94 2.96
N LEU A 253 0.35 -17.18 3.95
CA LEU A 253 0.92 -15.90 4.34
C LEU A 253 2.38 -16.04 4.77
N LEU A 254 2.68 -17.03 5.62
CA LEU A 254 4.03 -17.23 6.12
C LEU A 254 4.97 -17.77 5.04
N GLN A 255 4.50 -18.60 4.11
CA GLN A 255 5.28 -19.05 2.96
C GLN A 255 5.59 -17.92 1.99
N LEU A 256 4.66 -16.99 1.76
CA LEU A 256 4.91 -15.78 0.99
C LEU A 256 6.07 -14.98 1.62
N ILE A 257 6.03 -14.78 2.93
CA ILE A 257 7.11 -14.10 3.65
C ILE A 257 8.43 -14.87 3.51
N ALA A 258 8.42 -16.19 3.74
CA ALA A 258 9.62 -17.03 3.65
C ALA A 258 10.24 -17.05 2.25
N ALA A 259 9.42 -17.01 1.19
CA ALA A 259 9.89 -17.03 -0.19
C ALA A 259 10.64 -15.76 -0.61
N HIS A 260 10.29 -14.61 -0.02
CA HIS A 260 10.76 -13.31 -0.50
C HIS A 260 11.56 -12.49 0.53
N ALA A 261 11.39 -12.75 1.82
CA ALA A 261 12.25 -12.17 2.85
C ALA A 261 13.64 -12.80 2.83
N ARG A 262 14.63 -12.08 3.36
CA ARG A 262 16.00 -12.58 3.55
C ARG A 262 16.39 -12.50 5.01
N PHE A 263 17.21 -13.46 5.45
CA PHE A 263 17.77 -13.46 6.80
C PHE A 263 18.34 -12.08 7.18
N GLY A 264 17.97 -11.60 8.37
CA GLY A 264 18.32 -10.27 8.87
C GLY A 264 17.28 -9.17 8.57
N ASP A 265 16.34 -9.38 7.62
CA ASP A 265 15.27 -8.41 7.37
C ASP A 265 14.36 -8.26 8.62
N MET A 266 13.88 -7.04 8.86
CA MET A 266 12.76 -6.77 9.76
C MET A 266 11.47 -7.18 9.06
N LEU A 267 10.71 -8.11 9.62
CA LEU A 267 9.43 -8.55 9.08
C LEU A 267 8.31 -7.74 9.72
N ILE A 268 7.48 -7.10 8.92
CA ILE A 268 6.29 -6.38 9.37
C ILE A 268 5.12 -6.83 8.49
N LEU A 269 4.17 -7.53 9.08
CA LEU A 269 2.94 -7.98 8.41
C LEU A 269 1.77 -7.20 9.00
N VAL A 270 1.01 -6.52 8.15
CA VAL A 270 -0.16 -5.74 8.54
C VAL A 270 -1.39 -6.14 7.75
N GLY A 271 -2.57 -5.74 8.23
CA GLY A 271 -3.76 -5.76 7.42
C GLY A 271 -5.05 -5.93 8.20
N ASP A 272 -6.15 -5.92 7.46
CA ASP A 272 -7.44 -6.44 7.91
C ASP A 272 -7.46 -7.94 7.62
N PHE A 273 -7.33 -8.75 8.66
CA PHE A 273 -7.26 -10.20 8.51
C PHE A 273 -8.64 -10.83 8.36
N ASN A 274 -9.73 -10.06 8.55
CA ASN A 274 -11.06 -10.61 8.83
C ASN A 274 -10.97 -11.74 9.88
N ALA A 275 -10.04 -11.65 10.83
CA ALA A 275 -9.74 -12.72 11.77
C ALA A 275 -9.19 -12.13 13.07
N ASN A 276 -9.87 -12.43 14.17
CA ASN A 276 -9.51 -11.90 15.49
C ASN A 276 -8.52 -12.83 16.23
N GLY A 277 -8.14 -12.46 17.45
CA GLY A 277 -7.16 -13.20 18.27
C GLY A 277 -7.53 -14.66 18.58
N ALA A 278 -8.81 -15.01 18.54
CA ALA A 278 -9.29 -16.37 18.77
C ALA A 278 -9.30 -17.24 17.50
N SER A 279 -9.12 -16.64 16.32
CA SER A 279 -9.14 -17.35 15.05
C SER A 279 -7.91 -18.25 14.87
N ALA A 280 -8.10 -19.36 14.16
CA ALA A 280 -6.99 -20.23 13.78
C ALA A 280 -5.95 -19.51 12.92
N THR A 281 -6.38 -18.59 12.03
CA THR A 281 -5.46 -17.78 11.20
C THR A 281 -4.49 -17.00 12.07
N VAL A 282 -4.99 -16.21 13.02
CA VAL A 282 -4.15 -15.36 13.88
C VAL A 282 -3.31 -16.19 14.83
N GLN A 283 -3.84 -17.29 15.38
CA GLN A 283 -3.05 -18.18 16.24
C GLN A 283 -1.85 -18.80 15.51
N HIS A 284 -2.02 -19.26 14.26
CA HIS A 284 -0.94 -19.87 13.49
C HIS A 284 0.10 -18.83 13.03
N VAL A 285 -0.32 -17.61 12.68
CA VAL A 285 0.63 -16.51 12.44
C VAL A 285 1.44 -16.21 13.71
N GLN A 286 0.79 -16.22 14.88
CA GLN A 286 1.45 -15.95 16.17
C GLN A 286 2.49 -16.99 16.59
N TRP A 287 2.42 -18.21 16.05
CA TRP A 287 3.46 -19.21 16.30
C TRP A 287 4.80 -18.82 15.68
N ARG A 288 4.80 -17.93 14.69
CA ARG A 288 5.99 -17.56 13.91
C ARG A 288 6.34 -16.07 13.99
N LEU A 289 5.35 -15.20 14.18
CA LEU A 289 5.54 -13.76 14.32
C LEU A 289 4.86 -13.27 15.60
N ARG A 290 5.44 -12.26 16.26
CA ARG A 290 4.85 -11.67 17.46
C ARG A 290 3.69 -10.76 17.05
N LYS A 291 2.53 -10.89 17.70
CA LYS A 291 1.45 -9.91 17.57
C LYS A 291 1.84 -8.62 18.29
N VAL A 292 1.89 -7.52 17.54
CA VAL A 292 2.37 -6.22 18.00
C VAL A 292 1.21 -5.32 18.38
N TYR A 293 0.17 -5.27 17.54
CA TYR A 293 -0.99 -4.43 17.76
C TYR A 293 -2.23 -5.02 17.09
N ALA A 294 -3.40 -4.64 17.58
CA ALA A 294 -4.67 -4.92 16.93
C ALA A 294 -5.67 -3.78 17.15
N GLY A 295 -6.57 -3.59 16.19
CA GLY A 295 -7.68 -2.65 16.28
C GLY A 295 -8.80 -3.14 17.20
N ALA A 296 -9.87 -2.35 17.29
CA ALA A 296 -11.08 -2.75 18.03
C ALA A 296 -12.13 -3.41 17.12
N MET A 297 -12.13 -3.09 15.82
CA MET A 297 -13.14 -3.57 14.87
C MET A 297 -13.17 -5.10 14.80
N GLY A 298 -14.37 -5.68 14.78
CA GLY A 298 -14.59 -7.13 14.68
C GLY A 298 -13.96 -7.96 15.82
N GLY A 299 -13.64 -7.34 16.96
CA GLY A 299 -12.88 -7.99 18.03
C GLY A 299 -11.36 -8.04 17.78
N GLY A 300 -10.84 -7.13 16.95
CA GLY A 300 -9.42 -7.01 16.61
C GLY A 300 -9.02 -7.79 15.35
N ILE A 301 -9.73 -7.56 14.26
CA ILE A 301 -9.44 -8.15 12.94
C ILE A 301 -8.33 -7.41 12.18
N ASP A 302 -8.13 -6.12 12.45
CA ASP A 302 -6.96 -5.38 11.98
C ASP A 302 -5.77 -5.72 12.87
N ASN A 303 -4.70 -6.29 12.30
CA ASN A 303 -3.57 -6.80 13.06
C ASN A 303 -2.23 -6.30 12.51
N VAL A 304 -1.25 -6.18 13.41
CA VAL A 304 0.17 -5.96 13.09
C VAL A 304 0.99 -7.06 13.74
N PHE A 305 1.82 -7.76 12.95
CA PHE A 305 2.73 -8.80 13.39
C PHE A 305 4.18 -8.48 12.99
N SER A 306 5.14 -8.98 13.77
CA SER A 306 6.56 -8.76 13.47
C SER A 306 7.50 -9.79 14.10
N ASN A 307 8.68 -9.98 13.52
CA ASN A 307 9.81 -10.70 14.14
C ASN A 307 10.74 -9.78 14.98
N ILE A 308 10.42 -8.48 15.08
CA ILE A 308 11.18 -7.52 15.87
C ILE A 308 10.98 -7.84 17.36
N ASN A 309 12.08 -7.79 18.14
CA ASN A 309 12.03 -8.03 19.58
C ASN A 309 11.29 -6.90 20.28
N THR A 310 10.21 -7.18 20.99
CA THR A 310 9.38 -6.16 21.66
C THR A 310 10.02 -5.56 22.92
N LYS A 311 11.22 -6.01 23.33
CA LYS A 311 12.09 -5.22 24.24
C LYS A 311 12.57 -3.93 23.57
N THR A 312 12.49 -3.84 22.25
CA THR A 312 12.57 -2.58 21.52
C THR A 312 11.28 -1.79 21.72
N THR A 313 11.40 -0.50 22.02
CA THR A 313 10.24 0.34 22.31
C THR A 313 9.31 0.38 21.11
N THR A 314 8.11 -0.14 21.29
CA THR A 314 7.04 -0.02 20.31
C THR A 314 6.02 1.00 20.80
N ILE A 315 5.64 1.94 19.93
CA ILE A 315 4.53 2.87 20.20
C ILE A 315 3.39 2.50 19.29
N THR A 316 2.23 2.19 19.86
CA THR A 316 1.02 1.84 19.12
C THR A 316 -0.03 2.91 19.30
N ARG A 317 -0.74 3.29 18.24
CA ARG A 317 -1.83 4.27 18.29
C ARG A 317 -2.98 3.85 17.38
N ASN A 318 -4.19 3.94 17.89
CA ASN A 318 -5.40 4.03 17.09
C ASN A 318 -5.60 5.50 16.72
N LEU A 319 -5.67 5.80 15.43
CA LEU A 319 -5.77 7.16 14.91
C LEU A 319 -7.23 7.58 14.67
N GLY A 320 -8.18 6.66 14.86
CA GLY A 320 -9.59 6.82 14.52
C GLY A 320 -9.89 6.40 13.08
N ASN A 321 -11.16 6.48 12.73
CA ASN A 321 -11.67 5.84 11.51
C ASN A 321 -11.59 6.68 10.25
N GLY A 322 -11.33 7.99 10.32
CA GLY A 322 -11.24 8.86 9.13
C GLY A 322 -12.41 8.73 8.14
N GLY A 323 -13.60 8.32 8.59
CA GLY A 323 -14.77 8.04 7.74
C GLY A 323 -14.91 6.61 7.23
N SER A 324 -13.92 5.74 7.40
CA SER A 324 -14.03 4.28 7.23
C SER A 324 -14.85 3.65 8.37
N ASP A 325 -15.26 2.40 8.21
CA ASP A 325 -15.80 1.56 9.29
C ASP A 325 -14.70 0.87 10.12
N HIS A 326 -13.45 0.92 9.64
CA HIS A 326 -12.26 0.50 10.38
C HIS A 326 -11.46 1.71 10.89
N ASP A 327 -10.74 1.51 11.99
CA ASP A 327 -9.79 2.49 12.49
C ASP A 327 -8.43 2.38 11.78
N ALA A 328 -7.81 3.52 11.50
CA ALA A 328 -6.41 3.57 11.07
C ALA A 328 -5.48 3.28 12.25
N LEU A 329 -4.56 2.32 12.11
CA LEU A 329 -3.64 1.91 13.18
C LEU A 329 -2.19 2.24 12.82
N SER A 330 -1.49 2.83 13.78
CA SER A 330 -0.07 3.21 13.66
C SER A 330 0.79 2.42 14.65
N VAL A 331 1.93 1.95 14.17
CA VAL A 331 2.97 1.31 14.98
C VAL A 331 4.32 1.94 14.67
N VAL A 332 5.06 2.34 15.70
CA VAL A 332 6.44 2.80 15.60
C VAL A 332 7.34 1.76 16.25
N PHE A 333 8.22 1.16 15.46
CA PHE A 333 9.28 0.28 15.95
C PHE A 333 10.56 1.10 16.17
N LYS A 334 11.07 1.15 17.40
CA LYS A 334 12.36 1.80 17.72
C LYS A 334 13.45 0.76 17.87
N VAL A 335 14.17 0.45 16.80
CA VAL A 335 15.16 -0.61 16.79
C VAL A 335 16.56 -0.02 16.99
N SER A 336 17.27 -0.49 18.00
CA SER A 336 18.67 -0.19 18.23
C SER A 336 19.40 -1.47 18.64
N GLY A 337 20.60 -1.66 18.11
CA GLY A 337 21.49 -2.76 18.48
C GLY A 337 22.82 -2.21 18.95
N PRO A 338 23.56 -2.95 19.80
CA PRO A 338 24.99 -2.68 19.94
C PRO A 338 25.62 -2.78 18.54
N ALA A 339 26.48 -1.84 18.18
CA ALA A 339 27.25 -1.93 16.95
C ALA A 339 28.00 -3.26 16.95
N ARG A 340 27.59 -4.22 16.11
CA ARG A 340 28.30 -5.51 16.00
C ARG A 340 29.64 -5.25 15.31
N PRO A 341 30.78 -5.58 15.93
CA PRO A 341 32.07 -5.51 15.25
C PRO A 341 32.08 -6.46 14.06
N TRP A 342 32.79 -6.11 13.00
CA TRP A 342 32.87 -6.89 11.75
C TRP A 342 33.42 -8.33 11.92
N TRP A 343 34.00 -8.67 13.08
CA TRP A 343 34.53 -9.99 13.40
C TRP A 343 33.59 -10.89 14.21
N TRP A 344 32.37 -10.45 14.54
CA TRP A 344 31.45 -11.31 15.30
C TRP A 344 30.97 -12.46 14.42
N PRO A 345 31.20 -13.73 14.80
CA PRO A 345 30.80 -14.86 13.98
C PRO A 345 29.28 -14.85 13.82
N TRP A 346 28.81 -15.03 12.59
CA TRP A 346 27.41 -15.32 12.32
C TRP A 346 27.03 -16.56 13.14
N PRO A 347 25.93 -16.55 13.92
CA PRO A 347 25.45 -17.79 14.49
C PRO A 347 25.20 -18.74 13.32
N LEU A 348 25.94 -19.85 13.31
CA LEU A 348 25.70 -20.93 12.36
C LEU A 348 24.21 -21.29 12.44
N PRO A 349 23.53 -21.52 11.31
CA PRO A 349 22.17 -22.03 11.35
C PRO A 349 22.18 -23.29 12.23
N MET A 350 21.40 -23.26 13.31
CA MET A 350 21.11 -24.50 14.03
C MET A 350 20.26 -25.35 13.07
N PHE A 351 20.85 -26.43 12.58
CA PHE A 351 20.21 -27.41 11.71
C PHE A 351 19.23 -28.29 12.49
#